data_AF-A0A0U5ADS7-F1
#
_entry.id   AF-A0A0U5ADS7-F1
#
_cell.length_a   1.000
_cell.length_b   1.000
_cell.length_c   1.000
_cell.angle_alpha   90.00
_cell.angle_beta   90.00
_cell.angle_gamma   90.00
#
_symmetry.space_group_name_H-M   'P 1'
#
loop_
_entity.id
_entity.type
_entity.pdbx_description
1 polymer ?
#
loop_
_entity_poly.entity_id
_entity_poly.type
_entity_poly.pdbx_seq_one_letter_code
_entity_poly.pdbx_strand_id
1 'polypeptide(L)'
;MASVSSSTLIIFIASILVAASVAGTMTNGVQRLSGALGDRSVDVSEQIRTDVELISDPGSPSSIYDSSDDTITLLVKNTGSKTLPARPGTFDILVNGRYVSPSNVNVTVIGGGQWQTGDVARVTLERDLSADDHRIVVTVNGDEELLEFRTS
;
A
#
# COMPACT_ATOMS: atom_id res chain seq x y z
N MET A 1 46.59 -29.14 44.43
CA MET A 1 46.65 -28.53 43.08
C MET A 1 45.59 -29.08 42.11
N ALA A 2 44.96 -30.24 42.35
CA ALA A 2 43.92 -30.78 41.47
C ALA A 2 42.55 -30.06 41.52
N SER A 3 42.15 -29.47 42.66
CA SER A 3 40.81 -28.85 42.79
C SER A 3 40.63 -27.57 41.97
N VAL A 4 41.70 -26.79 41.78
CA VAL A 4 41.67 -25.55 40.99
C VAL A 4 41.39 -25.87 39.52
N SER A 5 41.95 -26.96 38.99
CA SER A 5 41.78 -27.41 37.60
C SER A 5 40.33 -27.81 37.27
N SER A 6 39.63 -28.43 38.22
CA SER A 6 38.23 -28.82 38.07
C SER A 6 37.30 -27.62 37.99
N SER A 7 37.53 -26.58 38.79
CA SER A 7 36.73 -25.35 38.76
C SER A 7 36.91 -24.58 37.45
N THR A 8 38.13 -24.46 36.93
CA THR A 8 38.37 -23.80 35.64
C THR A 8 37.72 -24.54 34.48
N LEU A 9 37.72 -25.87 34.49
CA LEU A 9 37.05 -26.69 33.48
C LEU A 9 35.54 -26.42 33.44
N ILE A 10 34.90 -26.34 34.61
CA ILE A 10 33.45 -26.08 34.73
C ILE A 10 33.11 -24.70 34.15
N ILE A 11 33.87 -23.66 34.53
CA ILE A 11 33.66 -22.29 34.03
C ILE A 11 33.91 -22.21 32.52
N PHE A 12 34.91 -22.92 32.00
CA PHE A 12 35.18 -22.99 30.57
C PHE A 12 34.00 -23.55 29.79
N ILE A 13 33.45 -24.70 30.22
CA ILE A 13 32.29 -25.31 29.58
C ILE A 13 31.07 -24.39 29.68
N ALA A 14 30.81 -23.80 30.84
CA ALA A 14 29.72 -22.85 31.03
C ALA A 14 29.83 -21.65 30.06
N SER A 15 31.04 -21.09 29.89
CA SER A 15 31.27 -19.97 28.98
C SER A 15 31.01 -20.33 27.51
N ILE A 16 31.37 -21.54 27.08
CA ILE A 16 31.10 -22.02 25.72
C ILE A 16 29.61 -22.18 25.48
N LEU A 17 28.85 -22.70 26.46
CA LEU A 17 27.39 -22.84 26.34
C LEU A 17 26.70 -21.48 26.20
N VAL A 18 27.14 -20.50 26.98
CA VAL A 18 26.64 -19.11 26.87
C VAL A 18 27.01 -18.54 25.51
N ALA A 19 28.27 -18.66 25.08
CA ALA A 19 28.73 -18.16 23.79
C ALA A 19 27.96 -18.79 22.62
N ALA A 20 27.72 -20.10 22.65
CA ALA A 20 26.94 -20.82 21.64
C ALA A 20 25.49 -20.33 21.58
N SER A 21 24.89 -20.06 22.75
CA SER A 21 23.53 -19.52 22.84
C SER A 21 23.43 -18.12 22.24
N VAL A 22 24.37 -17.23 22.57
CA VAL A 22 24.45 -15.88 22.01
C VAL A 22 24.64 -15.93 20.49
N ALA A 23 25.61 -16.72 20.01
CA ALA A 23 25.86 -16.90 18.59
C ALA A 23 24.63 -17.44 17.83
N GLY A 24 23.90 -18.39 18.43
CA GLY A 24 22.64 -18.90 17.89
C GLY A 24 21.58 -17.80 17.76
N THR A 25 21.35 -17.01 18.81
CA THR A 25 20.38 -15.91 18.77
C THR A 25 20.75 -14.82 17.77
N MET A 26 22.05 -14.47 17.68
CA MET A 26 22.55 -13.49 16.70
C MET A 26 22.35 -13.99 15.27
N THR A 27 22.67 -15.25 15.00
CA THR A 27 22.49 -15.86 13.67
C THR A 27 21.03 -15.86 13.26
N ASN A 28 20.13 -16.28 14.15
CA ASN A 28 18.69 -16.23 13.91
C ASN A 28 18.20 -14.78 13.71
N GLY A 29 18.74 -13.82 14.47
CA GLY A 29 18.44 -12.41 14.31
C GLY A 29 18.82 -11.88 12.92
N VAL A 30 20.03 -12.21 12.44
CA VAL A 30 20.51 -11.82 11.11
C VAL A 30 19.66 -12.46 10.02
N GLN A 31 19.31 -13.74 10.12
CA GLN A 31 18.44 -14.41 9.14
C GLN A 31 17.07 -13.74 9.05
N ARG A 32 16.46 -13.42 10.19
CA ARG A 32 15.18 -12.70 10.24
C ARG A 32 15.28 -11.30 9.64
N LEU A 33 16.36 -10.58 9.93
CA LEU A 33 16.60 -9.26 9.36
C LEU A 33 16.79 -9.33 7.84
N SER A 34 17.61 -10.25 7.35
CA SER A 34 17.83 -10.45 5.91
C SER A 34 16.55 -10.80 5.17
N GLY A 35 15.69 -11.65 5.76
CA GLY A 35 14.37 -11.94 5.22
C GLY A 35 13.49 -10.70 5.12
N ALA A 36 13.36 -9.96 6.23
CA ALA A 36 12.57 -8.73 6.26
C ALA A 36 13.07 -7.65 5.29
N LEU A 37 14.40 -7.54 5.11
CA LEU A 37 14.99 -6.64 4.12
C LEU A 37 14.68 -7.09 2.68
N GLY A 38 14.70 -8.40 2.43
CA GLY A 38 14.30 -8.96 1.13
C GLY A 38 12.85 -8.60 0.79
N ASP A 39 11.92 -8.85 1.71
CA ASP A 39 10.51 -8.53 1.53
C ASP A 39 10.31 -7.03 1.31
N ARG A 40 10.94 -6.19 2.15
CA ARG A 40 10.88 -4.73 2.01
C ARG A 40 11.44 -4.24 0.67
N SER A 41 12.50 -4.88 0.17
CA SER A 41 13.09 -4.52 -1.13
C SER A 41 12.14 -4.82 -2.29
N VAL A 42 11.38 -5.92 -2.21
CA VAL A 42 10.36 -6.26 -3.22
C VAL A 42 9.24 -5.23 -3.17
N ASP A 43 8.69 -4.94 -1.99
CA ASP A 43 7.61 -3.95 -1.83
C ASP A 43 8.00 -2.57 -2.36
N VAL A 44 9.20 -2.09 -2.02
CA VAL A 44 9.69 -0.78 -2.49
C VAL A 44 9.91 -0.79 -4.01
N SER A 45 10.44 -1.88 -4.57
CA SER A 45 10.59 -2.00 -6.02
C SER A 45 9.24 -1.98 -6.73
N GLU A 46 8.23 -2.59 -6.11
CA GLU A 46 6.86 -2.60 -6.59
C GLU A 46 6.19 -1.24 -6.50
N GLN A 47 6.44 -0.47 -5.44
CA GLN A 47 5.97 0.90 -5.28
C GLN A 47 6.61 1.82 -6.32
N ILE A 48 7.94 1.76 -6.51
CA ILE A 48 8.66 2.58 -7.52
C ILE A 48 8.15 2.33 -8.95
N ARG A 49 7.71 1.11 -9.25
CA ARG A 49 7.18 0.75 -10.57
C ARG A 49 5.69 1.05 -10.74
N THR A 50 5.00 1.36 -9.64
CA THR A 50 3.61 1.80 -9.63
C THR A 50 3.60 3.31 -9.73
N ASP A 51 2.85 3.81 -10.69
CA ASP A 51 2.63 5.24 -10.90
C ASP A 51 1.23 5.30 -11.50
N VAL A 52 0.36 6.09 -10.90
CA VAL A 52 -1.03 6.28 -11.29
C VAL A 52 -1.33 7.76 -11.35
N GLU A 53 -2.16 8.17 -12.30
CA GLU A 53 -2.54 9.57 -12.48
C GLU A 53 -4.06 9.68 -12.48
N LEU A 54 -4.58 10.65 -11.74
CA LEU A 54 -6.00 10.94 -11.75
C LEU A 54 -6.34 11.90 -12.90
N ILE A 55 -7.08 11.39 -13.89
CA ILE A 55 -7.40 12.13 -15.12
C ILE A 55 -8.83 12.74 -15.12
N SER A 56 -9.51 12.69 -13.97
CA SER A 56 -10.80 13.36 -13.79
C SER A 56 -10.63 14.87 -13.85
N ASP A 57 -11.47 15.57 -14.62
CA ASP A 57 -11.37 17.02 -14.81
C ASP A 57 -12.07 17.79 -13.66
N PRO A 58 -11.34 18.50 -12.78
CA PRO A 58 -11.94 19.29 -11.70
C PRO A 58 -12.74 20.50 -12.19
N GLY A 59 -12.51 20.96 -13.43
CA GLY A 59 -13.31 22.00 -14.08
C GLY A 59 -14.70 21.53 -14.52
N SER A 60 -14.94 20.22 -14.52
CA SER A 60 -16.19 19.58 -14.94
C SER A 60 -16.75 18.70 -13.80
N PRO A 61 -17.20 19.29 -12.67
CA PRO A 61 -17.57 18.54 -11.46
C PRO A 61 -18.74 17.58 -11.66
N SER A 62 -19.63 17.85 -12.63
CA SER A 62 -20.73 16.93 -13.00
C SER A 62 -20.26 15.61 -13.62
N SER A 63 -19.00 15.53 -14.07
CA SER A 63 -18.40 14.27 -14.52
C SER A 63 -17.79 13.45 -13.38
N ILE A 64 -17.56 14.10 -12.23
CA ILE A 64 -16.96 13.51 -11.03
C ILE A 64 -18.04 13.09 -10.04
N TYR A 65 -19.07 13.92 -9.83
CA TYR A 65 -20.16 13.63 -8.90
C TYR A 65 -21.51 13.79 -9.58
N ASP A 66 -22.34 12.76 -9.47
CA ASP A 66 -23.76 12.78 -9.84
C ASP A 66 -24.60 12.90 -8.59
N SER A 67 -25.25 14.06 -8.41
CA SER A 67 -26.14 14.35 -7.28
C SER A 67 -27.49 13.62 -7.32
N SER A 68 -27.83 12.98 -8.44
CA SER A 68 -29.08 12.23 -8.57
C SER A 68 -28.95 10.83 -7.96
N ASP A 69 -27.77 10.23 -8.14
CA ASP A 69 -27.43 8.86 -7.72
C ASP A 69 -26.41 8.83 -6.58
N ASP A 70 -26.05 9.99 -6.01
CA ASP A 70 -25.01 10.17 -4.98
C ASP A 70 -23.72 9.41 -5.30
N THR A 71 -23.32 9.42 -6.57
CA THR A 71 -22.22 8.59 -7.07
C THR A 71 -21.04 9.44 -7.48
N ILE A 72 -19.87 9.11 -6.92
CA ILE A 72 -18.59 9.70 -7.29
C ILE A 72 -17.90 8.77 -8.30
N THR A 73 -17.47 9.32 -9.43
CA THR A 73 -16.71 8.63 -10.48
C THR A 73 -15.31 9.21 -10.63
N LEU A 74 -14.31 8.36 -10.46
CA LEU A 74 -12.90 8.69 -10.57
C LEU A 74 -12.29 7.91 -11.74
N LEU A 75 -11.50 8.59 -12.55
CA LEU A 75 -10.77 7.99 -13.66
C LEU A 75 -9.29 7.96 -13.32
N VAL A 76 -8.79 6.76 -13.01
CA VAL A 76 -7.40 6.55 -12.59
C VAL A 76 -6.63 5.86 -13.71
N LYS A 77 -5.65 6.54 -14.30
CA LYS A 77 -4.80 6.00 -15.36
C LYS A 77 -3.57 5.34 -14.75
N ASN A 78 -3.15 4.19 -15.28
CA ASN A 78 -1.88 3.58 -14.92
C ASN A 78 -0.76 4.18 -15.80
N THR A 79 0.08 5.01 -15.21
CA THR A 79 1.25 5.65 -15.83
C THR A 79 2.55 4.89 -15.56
N GLY A 80 2.49 3.91 -14.65
CA GLY A 80 3.61 3.07 -14.25
C GLY A 80 3.98 1.99 -15.26
N SER A 81 4.89 1.11 -14.85
CA SER A 81 5.50 0.09 -15.74
C SER A 81 4.95 -1.32 -15.53
N LYS A 82 3.99 -1.49 -14.61
CA LYS A 82 3.43 -2.80 -14.25
C LYS A 82 1.91 -2.81 -14.40
N THR A 83 1.37 -3.97 -14.77
CA THR A 83 -0.08 -4.21 -14.71
C THR A 83 -0.53 -4.24 -13.25
N LEU A 84 -1.60 -3.52 -12.94
CA LEU A 84 -2.18 -3.41 -11.60
C LEU A 84 -3.51 -4.16 -11.53
N PRO A 85 -3.89 -4.71 -10.36
CA PRO A 85 -5.17 -5.36 -10.19
C PRO A 85 -6.31 -4.34 -10.06
N ALA A 86 -7.23 -4.27 -11.03
CA ALA A 86 -8.42 -3.43 -10.95
C ALA A 86 -9.52 -4.10 -10.11
N ARG A 87 -9.41 -3.97 -8.78
CA ARG A 87 -10.39 -4.49 -7.82
C ARG A 87 -10.54 -3.53 -6.64
N PRO A 88 -11.68 -3.54 -5.91
CA PRO A 88 -11.94 -2.55 -4.85
C PRO A 88 -10.88 -2.47 -3.75
N GLY A 89 -10.23 -3.58 -3.38
CA GLY A 89 -9.17 -3.60 -2.37
C GLY A 89 -7.79 -3.12 -2.85
N THR A 90 -7.66 -2.66 -4.09
CA THR A 90 -6.41 -2.08 -4.61
C THR A 90 -6.34 -0.57 -4.40
N PHE A 91 -7.49 0.08 -4.20
CA PHE A 91 -7.63 1.53 -4.09
C PHE A 91 -7.96 1.88 -2.66
N ASP A 92 -7.07 2.61 -1.99
CA ASP A 92 -7.38 3.26 -0.73
C ASP A 92 -7.89 4.67 -1.02
N ILE A 93 -9.17 4.92 -0.75
CA ILE A 93 -9.82 6.18 -1.12
C ILE A 93 -10.23 6.92 0.15
N LEU A 94 -9.83 8.18 0.24
CA LEU A 94 -10.25 9.10 1.29
C LEU A 94 -11.05 10.22 0.67
N VAL A 95 -12.28 10.41 1.15
CA VAL A 95 -13.15 11.52 0.75
C VAL A 95 -13.29 12.45 1.95
N ASN A 96 -12.80 13.69 1.81
CA ASN A 96 -12.71 14.69 2.88
C ASN A 96 -12.05 14.13 4.15
N GLY A 97 -10.96 13.38 3.98
CA GLY A 97 -10.20 12.75 5.07
C GLY A 97 -10.87 11.53 5.72
N ARG A 98 -12.01 11.05 5.20
CA ARG A 98 -12.66 9.83 5.69
C ARG A 98 -12.45 8.67 4.71
N TYR A 99 -11.88 7.59 5.22
CA TYR A 99 -11.68 6.35 4.48
C TYR A 99 -12.99 5.76 3.96
N VAL A 100 -12.99 5.30 2.72
CA VAL A 100 -14.10 4.59 2.08
C VAL A 100 -13.80 3.10 2.12
N SER A 101 -14.73 2.31 2.67
CA SER A 101 -14.60 0.86 2.69
C SER A 101 -14.57 0.29 1.27
N PRO A 102 -13.69 -0.69 0.96
CA PRO A 102 -13.68 -1.37 -0.33
C PRO A 102 -15.02 -2.01 -0.73
N SER A 103 -15.90 -2.30 0.23
CA SER A 103 -17.25 -2.81 -0.04
C SER A 103 -18.15 -1.82 -0.80
N ASN A 104 -17.85 -0.53 -0.70
CA ASN A 104 -18.65 0.55 -1.29
C ASN A 104 -17.99 1.10 -2.56
N VAL A 105 -16.96 0.42 -3.04
CA VAL A 105 -16.19 0.81 -4.22
C VAL A 105 -16.40 -0.24 -5.29
N ASN A 106 -16.74 0.22 -6.48
CA ASN A 106 -16.78 -0.61 -7.68
C ASN A 106 -15.69 -0.15 -8.65
N VAL A 107 -14.98 -1.09 -9.24
CA VAL A 107 -13.83 -0.82 -10.12
C VAL A 107 -14.03 -1.54 -11.44
N THR A 108 -13.90 -0.81 -12.55
CA THR A 108 -13.97 -1.35 -13.90
C THR A 108 -12.87 -0.77 -14.77
N VAL A 109 -12.22 -1.59 -15.59
CA VAL A 109 -11.22 -1.09 -16.56
C VAL A 109 -11.94 -0.61 -17.81
N ILE A 110 -11.65 0.59 -18.27
CA ILE A 110 -12.17 1.13 -19.53
C ILE A 110 -11.57 0.30 -20.68
N GLY A 111 -12.44 -0.29 -21.51
CA GLY A 111 -12.03 -1.25 -22.54
C GLY A 111 -12.03 -2.72 -22.10
N GLY A 112 -12.15 -2.98 -20.79
CA GLY A 112 -12.17 -4.32 -20.20
C GLY A 112 -10.78 -4.95 -20.04
N GLY A 113 -10.71 -6.07 -19.31
CA GLY A 113 -9.47 -6.82 -19.10
C GLY A 113 -8.70 -6.41 -17.84
N GLN A 114 -7.37 -6.52 -17.90
CA GLN A 114 -6.45 -6.15 -16.82
C GLN A 114 -6.09 -4.67 -16.93
N TRP A 115 -5.74 -4.00 -15.83
CA TRP A 115 -5.36 -2.58 -15.84
C TRP A 115 -3.86 -2.44 -16.15
N GLN A 116 -3.54 -2.44 -17.44
CA GLN A 116 -2.16 -2.37 -17.95
C GLN A 116 -1.65 -0.93 -17.97
N THR A 117 -0.35 -0.74 -18.23
CA THR A 117 0.23 0.57 -18.48
C THR A 117 -0.51 1.28 -19.62
N GLY A 118 -0.98 2.50 -19.35
CA GLY A 118 -1.76 3.33 -20.26
C GLY A 118 -3.27 3.19 -20.11
N ASP A 119 -3.76 2.10 -19.50
CA ASP A 119 -5.18 1.86 -19.30
C ASP A 119 -5.75 2.70 -18.16
N VAL A 120 -7.07 2.91 -18.19
CA VAL A 120 -7.80 3.68 -17.20
C VAL A 120 -8.77 2.79 -16.43
N ALA A 121 -8.66 2.80 -15.11
CA ALA A 121 -9.67 2.25 -14.21
C ALA A 121 -10.69 3.32 -13.88
N ARG A 122 -11.98 3.01 -14.11
CA ARG A 122 -13.11 3.75 -13.56
C ARG A 122 -13.43 3.20 -12.18
N VAL A 123 -13.32 4.06 -11.19
CA VAL A 123 -13.63 3.77 -9.80
C VAL A 123 -14.89 4.54 -9.43
N THR A 124 -15.93 3.84 -9.03
CA THR A 124 -17.22 4.43 -8.64
C THR A 124 -17.52 4.10 -7.19
N LEU A 125 -17.96 5.08 -6.41
CA LEU A 125 -18.38 4.88 -5.03
C LEU A 125 -19.59 5.74 -4.70
N GLU A 126 -20.47 5.21 -3.86
CA GLU A 126 -21.69 5.89 -3.42
C GLU A 126 -21.41 6.70 -2.16
N ARG A 127 -21.61 8.02 -2.22
CA ARG A 127 -21.45 8.94 -1.11
C ARG A 127 -22.11 10.29 -1.39
N ASP A 128 -22.97 10.71 -0.47
CA ASP A 128 -23.52 12.07 -0.42
C ASP A 128 -22.43 13.11 -0.16
N LEU A 129 -22.45 14.18 -0.95
CA LEU A 129 -21.55 15.34 -0.87
C LEU A 129 -22.39 16.62 -0.77
N SER A 130 -22.11 17.44 0.26
CA SER A 130 -22.68 18.79 0.38
C SER A 130 -22.25 19.67 -0.79
N ALA A 131 -22.99 20.75 -1.12
CA ALA A 131 -22.54 21.74 -2.11
C ALA A 131 -21.39 22.61 -1.58
N ASP A 132 -20.16 22.10 -1.61
CA ASP A 132 -18.94 22.76 -1.11
C ASP A 132 -17.67 22.24 -1.82
N ASP A 133 -16.50 22.64 -1.35
CA ASP A 133 -15.22 22.12 -1.81
C ASP A 133 -14.96 20.71 -1.23
N HIS A 134 -14.54 19.80 -2.10
CA HIS A 134 -14.26 18.41 -1.78
C HIS A 134 -12.84 18.02 -2.17
N ARG A 135 -12.24 17.20 -1.32
CA ARG A 135 -10.92 16.63 -1.48
C ARG A 135 -11.01 15.12 -1.52
N ILE A 136 -10.56 14.51 -2.60
CA ILE A 136 -10.45 13.06 -2.73
C ILE A 136 -8.98 12.71 -2.88
N VAL A 137 -8.53 11.78 -2.04
CA VAL A 137 -7.20 11.19 -2.14
C VAL A 137 -7.37 9.74 -2.54
N VAL A 138 -6.66 9.32 -3.58
CA VAL A 138 -6.62 7.93 -4.03
C VAL A 138 -5.20 7.43 -3.89
N THR A 139 -5.02 6.35 -3.15
CA THR A 139 -3.71 5.69 -3.02
C THR A 139 -3.77 4.31 -3.65
N VAL A 140 -2.80 4.01 -4.51
CA VAL A 140 -2.64 2.70 -5.15
C VAL A 140 -1.21 2.22 -4.92
N ASN A 141 -1.06 1.14 -4.14
CA ASN A 141 0.26 0.52 -3.91
C ASN A 141 1.34 1.51 -3.41
N GLY A 142 0.94 2.54 -2.67
CA GLY A 142 1.81 3.56 -2.09
C GLY A 142 2.05 4.79 -2.97
N ASP A 143 1.46 4.85 -4.16
CA ASP A 143 1.38 6.08 -4.97
C ASP A 143 0.08 6.84 -4.66
N GLU A 144 0.15 8.14 -4.43
CA GLU A 144 -0.95 8.96 -3.90
C GLU A 144 -1.32 10.09 -4.86
N GLU A 145 -2.59 10.10 -5.28
CA GLU A 145 -3.15 11.11 -6.18
C GLU A 145 -4.26 11.91 -5.50
N LEU A 146 -4.30 13.21 -5.81
CA LEU A 146 -5.19 14.18 -5.19
C LEU A 146 -6.14 14.81 -6.23
N LEU A 147 -7.44 14.76 -5.95
CA LEU A 147 -8.46 15.56 -6.62
C LEU A 147 -9.03 16.60 -5.67
N GLU A 148 -9.10 17.83 -6.13
CA GLU A 148 -9.87 18.89 -5.49
C GLU A 148 -10.90 19.40 -6.49
N PHE A 149 -12.17 19.38 -6.11
CA PHE A 149 -13.27 19.85 -6.94
C PHE A 149 -14.36 20.44 -6.07
N ARG A 150 -15.24 21.25 -6.68
CA ARG A 150 -16.34 21.90 -5.99
C ARG A 150 -17.67 21.42 -6.55
N THR A 151 -18.60 21.08 -5.67
CA THR A 151 -20.00 20.80 -6.01
C THR A 151 -20.84 22.07 -5.79
N SER A 152 -21.88 22.27 -6.59
CA SER A 152 -22.73 23.47 -6.58
C SER A 152 -24.20 23.14 -6.66
#